data_AF-A0A9W6M2N6-F1
#
_entry.id   AF-A0A9W6M2N6-F1
#
_cell.length_a   1.000
_cell.length_b   1.000
_cell.length_c   1.000
_cell.angle_alpha   90.00
_cell.angle_beta   90.00
_cell.angle_gamma   90.00
#
_symmetry.space_group_name_H-M   'P 1'
#
loop_
_entity.id
_entity.type
_entity.pdbx_description
1 polymer ?
#
loop_
_entity_poly.entity_id
_entity_poly.type
_entity_poly.pdbx_seq_one_letter_code
_entity_poly.pdbx_strand_id
1 'polypeptide(L)'
;MVSGRVDARTSGQRLSDEAARRRRELREEQARHEDTRLLLHNANRLLLQVALCDRLADPRDFELIVGVDRAVDDRGAIVWARVEVLVEVLLQERPHLAAPVDDAPWRRGSTALKWMAAGS
;
A
#
# COMPACT_ATOMS: atom_id res chain seq x y z
N MET A 1 17.50 49.19 -39.38
CA MET A 1 17.48 47.75 -39.05
C MET A 1 17.67 47.57 -37.56
N VAL A 2 16.59 47.55 -36.77
CA VAL A 2 16.61 47.16 -35.35
C VAL A 2 15.32 46.37 -35.10
N SER A 3 15.36 45.08 -35.37
CA SER A 3 14.28 44.15 -35.00
C SER A 3 14.90 42.76 -34.90
N GLY A 4 14.91 42.16 -33.72
CA GLY A 4 15.56 40.86 -33.49
C GLY A 4 16.03 40.63 -32.05
N ARG A 5 16.22 41.69 -31.25
CA ARG A 5 16.58 41.57 -29.82
C ARG A 5 15.38 41.47 -28.88
N VAL A 6 14.19 41.86 -29.32
CA VAL A 6 12.98 41.87 -28.48
C VAL A 6 12.33 40.48 -28.41
N ASP A 7 12.34 39.73 -29.51
CA ASP A 7 11.68 38.41 -29.60
C ASP A 7 12.40 37.29 -28.83
N ALA A 8 13.74 37.34 -28.75
CA ALA A 8 14.51 36.31 -28.05
C ALA A 8 14.33 36.37 -26.52
N ARG A 9 14.18 37.57 -25.94
CA ARG A 9 13.90 37.73 -24.50
C ARG A 9 12.49 37.28 -24.13
N THR A 10 11.49 37.64 -24.94
CA THR A 10 10.11 37.21 -24.70
C THR A 10 9.95 35.71 -24.92
N SER A 11 10.63 35.13 -25.91
CA SER A 11 10.66 33.67 -26.12
C SER A 11 11.35 32.93 -24.97
N GLY A 12 12.49 33.44 -24.49
CA GLY A 12 13.20 32.86 -23.35
C GLY A 12 12.43 32.93 -22.03
N GLN A 13 11.72 34.04 -21.77
CA GLN A 13 10.83 34.16 -20.62
C GLN A 13 9.64 33.21 -20.71
N ARG A 14 8.99 33.10 -21.88
CA ARG A 14 7.90 32.13 -22.10
C ARG A 14 8.34 30.69 -21.87
N LEU A 15 9.53 30.31 -22.33
CA LEU A 15 10.09 28.97 -22.08
C LEU A 15 10.41 28.73 -20.60
N SER A 16 10.94 29.72 -19.90
CA SER A 16 11.20 29.65 -18.46
C SER A 16 9.90 29.49 -17.67
N ASP A 17 8.85 30.24 -18.02
CA ASP A 17 7.55 30.19 -17.37
C ASP A 17 6.83 28.86 -17.64
N GLU A 18 6.89 28.34 -18.86
CA GLU A 18 6.38 27.02 -19.23
C GLU A 18 7.12 25.92 -18.45
N ALA A 19 8.46 25.98 -18.37
CA ALA A 19 9.24 25.02 -17.59
C ALA A 19 8.95 25.11 -16.08
N ALA A 20 8.71 26.31 -15.55
CA ALA A 20 8.26 26.50 -14.16
C ALA A 20 6.87 25.91 -13.93
N ARG A 21 5.93 26.09 -14.87
CA ARG A 21 4.59 25.48 -14.82
C ARG A 21 4.67 23.95 -14.84
N ARG A 22 5.40 23.37 -15.79
CA ARG A 22 5.60 21.91 -15.89
C ARG A 22 6.22 21.31 -14.63
N ARG A 23 7.19 21.99 -14.01
CA ARG A 23 7.77 21.55 -12.73
C ARG A 23 6.78 21.58 -11.58
N ARG A 24 5.85 22.55 -11.55
CA ARG A 24 4.76 22.57 -10.55
C ARG A 24 3.79 21.42 -10.78
N GLU A 25 3.32 21.25 -12.01
CA GLU A 25 2.44 20.14 -12.41
C GLU A 25 3.03 18.77 -12.03
N LEU A 26 4.32 18.54 -12.29
CA LEU A 26 5.01 17.30 -11.93
C LEU A 26 5.07 17.07 -10.41
N ARG A 27 5.31 18.11 -9.61
CA ARG A 27 5.33 17.99 -8.14
C ARG A 27 3.94 17.70 -7.57
N GLU A 28 2.91 18.35 -8.12
CA GLU A 28 1.53 18.11 -7.72
C GLU A 28 1.11 16.67 -8.02
N GLU A 29 1.49 16.15 -9.20
CA GLU A 29 1.19 14.77 -9.56
C GLU A 29 1.97 13.76 -8.69
N GLN A 30 3.24 14.06 -8.40
CA GLN A 30 4.04 13.26 -7.45
C GLN A 30 3.39 13.22 -6.06
N ALA A 31 2.93 14.36 -5.55
CA ALA A 31 2.24 14.42 -4.26
C ALA A 31 0.96 13.58 -4.25
N ARG A 32 0.14 13.64 -5.31
CA ARG A 32 -1.07 12.80 -5.44
C ARG A 32 -0.74 11.30 -5.48
N HIS A 33 0.33 10.93 -6.15
CA HIS A 33 0.80 9.55 -6.20
C HIS A 33 1.27 9.06 -4.83
N GLU A 34 1.98 9.91 -4.07
CA GLU A 34 2.39 9.62 -2.70
C GLU A 34 1.19 9.45 -1.76
N ASP A 35 0.21 10.35 -1.83
CA ASP A 35 -1.03 10.25 -1.06
C ASP A 35 -1.77 8.94 -1.36
N THR A 36 -1.89 8.60 -2.65
CA THR A 36 -2.55 7.35 -3.07
C THR A 36 -1.80 6.12 -2.55
N ARG A 37 -0.46 6.14 -2.58
CA ARG A 37 0.37 5.06 -2.02
C ARG A 37 0.18 4.90 -0.52
N LEU A 38 0.11 6.00 0.22
CA LEU A 38 -0.15 5.97 1.67
C LEU A 38 -1.54 5.41 1.98
N LEU A 39 -2.56 5.80 1.20
CA LEU A 39 -3.91 5.26 1.37
C LEU A 39 -3.96 3.75 1.09
N LEU A 40 -3.32 3.29 0.01
CA LEU A 40 -3.24 1.86 -0.32
C LEU A 40 -2.48 1.07 0.76
N HIS A 41 -1.35 1.59 1.23
CA HIS A 41 -0.59 0.96 2.30
C HIS A 41 -1.43 0.82 3.58
N ASN A 42 -2.14 1.89 3.98
CA ASN A 42 -3.04 1.85 5.13
C ASN A 42 -4.20 0.86 4.95
N ALA A 43 -4.79 0.79 3.75
CA ALA A 43 -5.85 -0.18 3.45
C ALA A 43 -5.33 -1.62 3.54
N ASN A 44 -4.15 -1.90 2.97
CA ASN A 44 -3.53 -3.22 3.03
C ASN A 44 -3.21 -3.63 4.46
N ARG A 45 -2.69 -2.71 5.28
CA ARG A 45 -2.48 -2.95 6.70
C ARG A 45 -3.76 -3.38 7.40
N LEU A 46 -4.86 -2.65 7.21
CA LEU A 46 -6.15 -2.96 7.84
C LEU A 46 -6.69 -4.32 7.37
N LEU A 47 -6.58 -4.62 6.07
CA LEU A 47 -6.99 -5.92 5.52
C LEU A 47 -6.19 -7.08 6.12
N LEU A 48 -4.88 -6.92 6.26
CA LEU A 48 -4.02 -7.92 6.90
C LEU A 48 -4.37 -8.10 8.37
N GLN A 49 -4.63 -7.01 9.11
CA GLN A 49 -5.04 -7.12 10.51
C GLN A 49 -6.32 -7.95 10.66
N VAL A 50 -7.32 -7.70 9.82
CA VAL A 50 -8.59 -8.47 9.84
C VAL A 50 -8.37 -9.92 9.43
N ALA A 51 -7.59 -10.17 8.38
CA ALA A 51 -7.35 -11.52 7.85
C ALA A 51 -6.56 -12.41 8.81
N LEU A 52 -5.72 -11.81 9.67
CA LEU A 52 -4.80 -12.54 10.55
C LEU A 52 -5.31 -12.68 11.98
N CYS A 53 -6.47 -12.11 12.35
CA CYS A 53 -7.08 -12.27 13.68
C CYS A 53 -7.21 -13.72 14.15
N ASP A 54 -7.51 -14.65 13.24
CA ASP A 54 -7.68 -16.07 13.56
C ASP A 54 -6.35 -16.84 13.63
N ARG A 55 -5.24 -16.21 13.24
CA ARG A 55 -3.90 -16.85 13.16
C ARG A 55 -2.90 -16.29 14.16
N LEU A 56 -2.97 -15.00 14.44
CA LEU A 56 -2.07 -14.28 15.34
C LEU A 56 -2.82 -13.77 16.57
N ALA A 57 -2.20 -13.86 17.74
CA ALA A 57 -2.75 -13.31 18.98
C ALA A 57 -2.92 -11.77 18.88
N ASP A 58 -1.95 -11.08 18.28
CA ASP A 58 -2.08 -9.69 17.83
C ASP A 58 -1.71 -9.59 16.33
N PRO A 59 -2.67 -9.31 15.44
CA PRO A 59 -2.39 -9.13 14.02
C PRO A 59 -1.43 -7.97 13.69
N ARG A 60 -1.24 -7.02 14.60
CA ARG A 60 -0.27 -5.91 14.44
C ARG A 60 1.16 -6.41 14.46
N ASP A 61 1.43 -7.55 15.09
CA ASP A 61 2.76 -8.14 15.13
C ASP A 61 3.26 -8.52 13.73
N PHE A 62 2.36 -8.82 12.79
CA PHE A 62 2.72 -9.06 11.40
C PHE A 62 3.37 -7.82 10.76
N GLU A 63 2.77 -6.63 10.94
CA GLU A 63 3.33 -5.39 10.41
C GLU A 63 4.65 -5.03 11.09
N LEU A 64 4.74 -5.19 12.42
CA LEU A 64 5.94 -4.85 13.19
C LEU A 64 7.14 -5.74 12.88
N ILE A 65 6.90 -7.03 12.59
CA ILE A 65 7.97 -8.02 12.42
C ILE A 65 8.26 -8.30 10.95
N VAL A 66 7.22 -8.42 10.12
CA VAL A 66 7.34 -8.78 8.70
C VAL A 66 7.24 -7.55 7.80
N GLY A 67 6.28 -6.67 8.08
CA GLY A 67 6.00 -5.48 7.28
C GLY A 67 5.05 -5.74 6.10
N VAL A 68 4.13 -4.80 5.88
CA VAL A 68 3.10 -4.88 4.82
C VAL A 68 3.71 -4.98 3.42
N ASP A 69 4.83 -4.30 3.18
CA ASP A 69 5.46 -4.26 1.85
C ASP A 69 5.96 -5.62 1.38
N ARG A 70 6.25 -6.55 2.30
CA ARG A 70 6.62 -7.93 1.93
C ARG A 70 5.44 -8.73 1.42
N ALA A 71 4.22 -8.38 1.83
CA ALA A 71 2.99 -9.07 1.48
C ALA A 71 2.35 -8.58 0.17
N VAL A 72 2.86 -7.51 -0.43
CA VAL A 72 2.27 -6.92 -1.65
C VAL A 72 3.14 -7.12 -2.89
N ASP A 73 2.52 -7.00 -4.06
CA ASP A 73 3.23 -6.95 -5.35
C ASP A 73 3.69 -5.53 -5.72
N ASP A 74 4.27 -5.37 -6.91
CA ASP A 74 4.74 -4.10 -7.47
C ASP A 74 3.62 -3.09 -7.72
N ARG A 75 2.36 -3.56 -7.76
CA ARG A 75 1.15 -2.74 -7.91
C ARG A 75 0.52 -2.40 -6.57
N GLY A 76 1.06 -2.91 -5.46
CA GLY A 76 0.53 -2.73 -4.12
C GLY A 76 -0.66 -3.63 -3.79
N ALA A 77 -0.89 -4.70 -4.55
CA ALA A 77 -1.93 -5.68 -4.26
C ALA A 77 -1.41 -6.76 -3.30
N ILE A 78 -2.22 -7.19 -2.32
CA ILE A 78 -1.85 -8.26 -1.39
C ILE A 78 -1.74 -9.59 -2.14
N VAL A 79 -0.60 -10.25 -1.99
CA VAL A 79 -0.35 -11.60 -2.51
C VAL A 79 -0.62 -12.61 -1.40
N TRP A 80 -1.86 -13.10 -1.30
CA TRP A 80 -2.30 -13.96 -0.18
C TRP A 80 -1.48 -15.23 0.01
N ALA A 81 -1.09 -15.91 -1.06
CA ALA A 81 -0.21 -17.09 -0.98
C ALA A 81 1.15 -16.75 -0.32
N ARG A 82 1.66 -15.53 -0.54
CA ARG A 82 2.87 -15.04 0.11
C ARG A 82 2.62 -14.73 1.58
N VAL A 83 1.47 -14.15 1.92
CA VAL A 83 1.06 -13.91 3.31
C VAL A 83 1.03 -15.21 4.10
N GLU A 84 0.45 -16.28 3.55
CA GLU A 84 0.39 -17.59 4.20
C GLU A 84 1.79 -18.11 4.55
N VAL A 85 2.71 -18.09 3.58
CA VAL A 85 4.11 -18.50 3.79
C VAL A 85 4.79 -17.62 4.85
N LEU A 86 4.61 -16.30 4.78
CA LEU A 86 5.21 -15.37 5.75
C LEU A 86 4.69 -15.61 7.17
N VAL A 87 3.40 -15.88 7.32
CA VAL A 87 2.79 -16.21 8.63
C VAL A 87 3.28 -17.55 9.14
N GLU A 88 3.42 -18.56 8.27
CA GLU A 88 3.97 -19.85 8.68
C GLU A 88 5.40 -19.74 9.17
N VAL A 89 6.26 -19.02 8.44
CA VAL A 89 7.65 -18.75 8.86
C VAL A 89 7.65 -17.98 10.18
N LEU A 90 6.83 -16.93 10.30
CA LEU A 90 6.72 -16.14 11.53
C LEU A 90 6.34 -17.00 12.74
N LEU A 91 5.36 -17.90 12.59
CA LEU A 91 4.89 -18.77 13.67
C LEU A 91 5.84 -19.92 13.97
N GLN A 92 6.62 -20.39 12.98
CA GLN A 92 7.70 -21.34 13.21
C GLN A 92 8.82 -20.73 14.05
N GLU A 93 9.21 -19.49 13.73
CA GLU A 93 10.25 -18.75 14.47
C GLU A 93 9.75 -18.25 15.83
N ARG A 94 8.47 -17.89 15.93
CA ARG A 94 7.85 -17.29 17.13
C ARG A 94 6.49 -17.92 17.44
N PRO A 95 6.47 -19.15 17.96
CA PRO A 95 5.21 -19.87 18.23
C PRO A 95 4.28 -19.16 19.22
N HIS A 96 4.83 -18.35 20.14
CA HIS A 96 4.06 -17.60 21.13
C HIS A 96 3.18 -16.49 20.54
N LEU A 97 3.37 -16.14 19.26
CA LEU A 97 2.53 -15.16 18.56
C LEU A 97 1.26 -15.79 17.96
N ALA A 98 1.15 -17.12 17.96
CA ALA A 98 -0.04 -17.79 17.46
C ALA A 98 -1.26 -17.38 18.27
N ALA A 99 -2.39 -17.18 17.60
CA ALA A 99 -3.67 -17.02 18.28
C ALA A 99 -3.89 -18.24 19.20
N PRO A 100 -4.35 -18.04 20.45
CA PRO A 100 -4.66 -19.15 21.33
C PRO A 100 -5.69 -20.05 20.65
N VAL A 101 -5.48 -21.36 20.73
CA VAL A 101 -6.47 -22.36 20.30
C VAL A 101 -7.56 -22.39 21.37
N ASP A 102 -8.35 -21.33 21.47
CA ASP A 102 -9.57 -21.37 22.26
C ASP A 102 -10.55 -22.29 21.54
N ASP A 103 -10.99 -23.33 22.24
CA ASP A 103 -12.14 -24.17 21.89
C ASP A 103 -13.46 -23.37 22.00
N ALA A 104 -13.46 -22.13 21.48
CA ALA A 104 -14.64 -21.30 21.41
C ALA A 104 -15.54 -21.78 20.24
N PRO A 105 -16.83 -22.04 20.48
CA PRO A 105 -17.75 -22.64 19.50
C PRO A 105 -18.10 -21.73 18.31
N TRP A 106 -17.62 -20.49 18.30
CA TRP A 106 -17.81 -19.55 17.20
C TRP A 106 -16.75 -19.81 16.13
N ARG A 107 -17.04 -20.78 15.26
CA ARG A 107 -16.16 -21.27 14.21
C ARG A 107 -15.56 -20.17 13.33
N ARG A 108 -14.22 -20.13 13.33
CA ARG A 108 -13.28 -20.23 12.19
C ARG A 108 -13.78 -19.64 10.86
N GLY A 109 -13.16 -18.54 10.42
CA GLY A 109 -12.71 -18.36 9.03
C GLY A 109 -13.72 -18.43 7.90
N SER A 110 -14.99 -18.06 8.11
CA SER A 110 -15.99 -18.04 7.02
C SER A 110 -16.54 -16.67 6.66
N THR A 111 -16.03 -15.59 7.24
CA THR A 111 -16.59 -14.26 7.00
C THR A 111 -15.95 -13.58 5.78
N ALA A 112 -14.64 -13.36 5.71
CA ALA A 112 -14.06 -12.52 4.63
C ALA A 112 -14.25 -13.09 3.20
N LEU A 113 -14.02 -14.39 2.99
CA LEU A 113 -14.17 -15.03 1.66
C LEU A 113 -15.62 -15.21 1.22
N LYS A 114 -16.57 -15.43 2.16
CA LYS A 114 -18.00 -15.54 1.82
C LYS A 114 -18.61 -14.21 1.39
N TRP A 115 -18.17 -13.09 1.95
CA TRP A 115 -18.64 -11.77 1.52
C TRP A 115 -18.22 -11.43 0.10
N MET A 116 -17.03 -11.87 -0.34
CA MET A 116 -16.56 -11.63 -1.71
C MET A 116 -17.19 -12.58 -2.75
N ALA A 117 -17.51 -13.82 -2.37
CA ALA A 117 -18.15 -14.78 -3.27
C ALA A 117 -19.67 -14.56 -3.45
N ALA A 118 -20.31 -13.78 -2.58
CA ALA A 118 -21.76 -13.50 -2.64
C ALA A 118 -22.12 -12.28 -3.50
N GLY A 119 -21.15 -11.63 -4.14
CA GLY A 119 -21.33 -10.43 -4.96
C GLY A 119 -21.18 -10.62 -6.47
N SER A 120 -21.09 -11.86 -6.97
CA SER A 120 -21.07 -12.21 -8.40
C SER A 120 -22.40 -12.74 -8.88
#